data_AF-A0A151K2Q7-F1
#
_entry.id   AF-A0A151K2Q7-F1
#
_cell.length_a   1.000
_cell.length_b   1.000
_cell.length_c   1.000
_cell.angle_alpha   90.00
_cell.angle_beta   90.00
_cell.angle_gamma   90.00
#
_symmetry.space_group_name_H-M   'P 1'
#
loop_
_entity.id
_entity.type
_entity.pdbx_description
1 polymer ?
#
loop_
_entity_poly.entity_id
_entity_poly.type
_entity_poly.pdbx_seq_one_letter_code
_entity_poly.pdbx_strand_id
1 'polypeptide(L)'
;TNCRIQWNDAMVKLLLAEIKKHIPSFMSPINKQAWKNIAASINAHGYNLSADNCYVKWIGLKKKYKILKDANNKTGAAKQSWEYFDIINEMLMNKPEIAPLSIASSSRGFQLNQSDSNSNKEMGETSSSTNGEENENVEMHIESTTSAQNRTIRKRKSQTPTWVEDLIAQRQGHHERNYAQRERLLLLLEKYINK
;
A
#
# COMPACT_ATOMS: atom_id res chain seq x y z
N THR A 1 -30.72 5.88 7.23
CA THR A 1 -30.40 6.59 5.97
C THR A 1 -28.91 6.71 5.82
N ASN A 2 -28.31 5.98 4.87
CA ASN A 2 -26.86 5.97 4.65
C ASN A 2 -26.51 7.18 3.76
N CYS A 3 -26.52 8.38 4.35
CA CYS A 3 -26.25 9.63 3.62
C CYS A 3 -24.78 9.64 3.19
N ARG A 4 -24.51 9.36 1.91
CA ARG A 4 -23.17 9.53 1.33
C ARG A 4 -22.82 11.02 1.36
N ILE A 5 -21.76 11.37 2.09
CA ILE A 5 -21.23 12.73 2.14
C ILE A 5 -20.74 13.10 0.74
N GLN A 6 -21.29 14.17 0.18
CA GLN A 6 -20.79 14.78 -1.05
C GLN A 6 -19.63 15.71 -0.69
N TRP A 7 -18.44 15.38 -1.21
CA TRP A 7 -17.24 16.17 -1.01
C TRP A 7 -17.09 17.17 -2.14
N ASN A 8 -17.27 18.45 -1.85
CA ASN A 8 -16.96 19.53 -2.78
C ASN A 8 -15.45 19.83 -2.78
N ASP A 9 -14.93 20.45 -3.85
CA ASP A 9 -13.52 20.82 -3.98
C ASP A 9 -13.03 21.67 -2.81
N ALA A 10 -13.80 22.69 -2.43
CA ALA A 10 -13.51 23.53 -1.26
C ALA A 10 -13.37 22.72 0.03
N MET A 11 -14.23 21.72 0.24
CA MET A 11 -14.18 20.83 1.41
C MET A 11 -12.94 19.95 1.40
N VAL A 12 -12.54 19.45 0.23
CA VAL A 12 -11.31 18.63 0.09
C VAL A 12 -10.07 19.48 0.33
N LYS A 13 -10.02 20.70 -0.21
CA LYS A 13 -8.93 21.66 0.03
C LYS A 13 -8.83 22.01 1.51
N LEU A 14 -9.95 22.24 2.18
CA LEU A 14 -10.00 22.53 3.61
C LEU A 14 -9.51 21.34 4.44
N LEU A 15 -9.94 20.12 4.10
CA LEU A 15 -9.44 18.89 4.71
C LEU A 15 -7.93 18.76 4.55
N LEU A 16 -7.39 18.96 3.34
CA LEU A 16 -5.96 18.86 3.07
C LEU A 16 -5.16 19.93 3.83
N ALA A 17 -5.66 21.16 3.90
CA ALA A 17 -5.02 22.24 4.65
C ALA A 17 -4.94 21.93 6.16
N GLU A 18 -6.02 21.37 6.72
CA GLU A 18 -6.05 21.02 8.14
C GLU A 18 -5.16 19.81 8.46
N ILE A 19 -5.14 18.81 7.57
CA ILE A 19 -4.18 17.70 7.65
C ILE A 19 -2.75 18.22 7.60
N LYS A 20 -2.45 19.21 6.73
CA LYS A 20 -1.12 19.83 6.61
C LYS A 20 -0.64 20.41 7.94
N LYS A 21 -1.51 21.06 8.70
CA LYS A 21 -1.20 21.61 10.03
C LYS A 21 -0.90 20.52 11.06
N HIS A 22 -1.61 19.39 10.98
CA HIS A 22 -1.49 18.27 11.94
C HIS A 22 -0.58 17.13 11.46
N ILE A 23 0.25 17.33 10.44
CA ILE A 23 1.17 16.31 9.89
C ILE A 23 1.99 15.56 10.96
N PRO A 24 2.61 16.22 11.96
CA PRO A 24 3.42 15.52 12.96
C PRO A 24 2.58 14.54 13.80
N SER A 25 1.33 14.91 14.06
CA SER A 25 0.35 14.10 14.81
C SER A 25 -0.35 13.07 13.92
N PHE A 26 0.00 12.93 12.65
CA PHE A 26 -0.57 11.93 11.74
C PHE A 26 0.30 10.69 11.53
N MET A 27 1.48 10.67 12.13
CA MET A 27 2.45 9.57 12.02
C MET A 27 1.92 8.25 12.57
N SER A 28 0.88 8.28 13.42
CA SER A 28 0.25 7.06 13.93
C SER A 28 -1.17 6.88 13.37
N PRO A 29 -1.51 5.70 12.82
CA PRO A 29 -2.85 5.40 12.30
C PRO A 29 -3.96 5.45 13.37
N ILE A 30 -3.59 5.60 14.65
CA ILE A 30 -4.49 5.51 15.81
C ILE A 30 -4.91 6.90 16.34
N ASN A 31 -4.48 8.00 15.71
CA ASN A 31 -4.79 9.36 16.20
C ASN A 31 -6.24 9.80 15.92
N LYS A 32 -7.20 9.09 16.53
CA LYS A 32 -8.64 9.40 16.55
C LYS A 32 -8.89 10.84 17.01
N GLN A 33 -8.08 11.36 17.92
CA GLN A 33 -8.21 12.73 18.40
C GLN A 33 -7.86 13.76 17.32
N ALA A 34 -6.83 13.52 16.51
CA ALA A 34 -6.49 14.41 15.40
C ALA A 34 -7.64 14.49 14.39
N TRP A 35 -8.27 13.35 14.07
CA TRP A 35 -9.42 13.32 13.17
C TRP A 35 -10.66 14.02 13.74
N LYS A 36 -10.90 13.93 15.05
CA LYS A 36 -11.96 14.69 15.72
C LYS A 36 -11.71 16.18 15.64
N ASN A 37 -10.48 16.63 15.88
CA ASN A 37 -10.11 18.04 15.79
C ASN A 37 -10.26 18.57 14.36
N ILE A 38 -9.81 17.80 13.36
CA ILE A 38 -9.97 18.15 11.95
C ILE A 38 -11.46 18.25 11.58
N ALA A 39 -12.28 17.28 11.99
CA ALA A 39 -13.72 17.32 11.75
C ALA A 39 -14.39 18.53 12.42
N ALA A 40 -14.00 18.87 13.66
CA ALA A 40 -14.50 20.05 14.36
C ALA A 40 -14.11 21.35 13.65
N SER A 41 -12.87 21.45 13.17
CA SER A 41 -12.36 22.59 12.39
C SER A 41 -13.16 22.76 11.09
N ILE A 42 -13.38 21.68 10.34
CA ILE A 42 -14.19 21.71 9.12
C ILE A 42 -15.65 22.08 9.43
N ASN A 43 -16.21 21.57 10.52
CA ASN A 43 -17.59 21.86 10.91
C ASN A 43 -17.79 23.32 11.35
N ALA A 44 -16.75 23.99 11.86
CA ALA A 44 -16.78 25.42 12.16
C ALA A 44 -17.00 26.28 10.90
N HIS A 45 -16.67 25.76 9.72
CA HIS A 45 -16.95 26.39 8.42
C HIS A 45 -18.37 26.10 7.88
N GLY A 46 -19.26 25.51 8.69
CA GLY A 46 -20.66 25.27 8.32
C GLY A 46 -20.94 23.89 7.69
N TYR A 47 -19.99 22.96 7.78
CA TYR A 47 -20.17 21.58 7.32
C TYR A 47 -20.56 20.64 8.47
N ASN A 48 -21.03 19.43 8.13
CA ASN A 48 -21.37 18.40 9.13
C ASN A 48 -20.69 17.06 8.81
N LEU A 49 -19.43 16.95 9.21
CA LEU A 49 -18.59 15.77 9.04
C LEU A 49 -18.29 15.09 10.37
N SER A 50 -18.24 13.76 10.33
CA SER A 50 -17.62 12.96 11.38
C SER A 50 -16.12 12.78 11.12
N ALA A 51 -15.37 12.48 12.18
CA ALA A 51 -13.96 12.09 12.11
C ALA A 51 -13.73 10.93 11.11
N ASP A 52 -14.63 9.95 11.10
CA ASP A 52 -14.55 8.79 10.20
C ASP A 52 -14.69 9.18 8.72
N ASN A 53 -15.54 10.16 8.42
CA ASN A 53 -15.72 10.65 7.05
C ASN A 53 -14.42 11.27 6.53
N CYS A 54 -13.75 12.06 7.37
CA CYS A 54 -12.47 12.69 7.06
C CYS A 54 -11.38 11.64 6.84
N TYR A 55 -11.33 10.62 7.71
CA TYR A 55 -10.38 9.51 7.60
C TYR A 55 -10.56 8.71 6.30
N VAL A 56 -11.80 8.28 6.00
CA VAL A 56 -12.12 7.54 4.79
C VAL A 56 -11.77 8.35 3.55
N LYS A 57 -12.07 9.65 3.54
CA LYS A 57 -11.73 10.53 2.43
C LYS A 57 -10.21 10.63 2.23
N TRP A 58 -9.46 10.79 3.30
CA TRP A 58 -8.00 10.82 3.25
C TRP A 58 -7.38 9.52 2.74
N ILE A 59 -7.87 8.36 3.17
CA ILE A 59 -7.42 7.07 2.63
C ILE A 59 -7.62 7.02 1.11
N GLY A 60 -8.78 7.46 0.63
CA GLY A 60 -9.07 7.55 -0.80
C GLY A 60 -8.10 8.47 -1.55
N LEU A 61 -7.82 9.64 -0.98
CA LEU A 61 -6.86 10.60 -1.54
C LEU A 61 -5.45 10.02 -1.61
N LYS A 62 -4.97 9.38 -0.52
CA LYS A 62 -3.67 8.70 -0.45
C LYS A 62 -3.56 7.56 -1.46
N LYS A 63 -4.62 6.76 -1.63
CA LYS A 63 -4.67 5.68 -2.63
C LYS A 63 -4.54 6.22 -4.05
N LYS A 64 -5.30 7.26 -4.41
CA LYS A 64 -5.22 7.88 -5.74
C LYS A 64 -3.84 8.49 -5.99
N TYR A 65 -3.26 9.17 -5.00
CA TYR A 65 -1.90 9.67 -5.09
C TYR A 65 -0.87 8.57 -5.39
N LYS A 66 -0.92 7.44 -4.67
CA LYS A 66 0.00 6.30 -4.91
C LYS A 66 -0.12 5.77 -6.33
N ILE A 67 -1.35 5.54 -6.81
CA ILE A 67 -1.60 5.06 -8.18
C ILE A 67 -1.01 6.03 -9.22
N LEU A 68 -1.23 7.33 -9.04
CA LEU A 68 -0.70 8.36 -9.96
C LEU A 68 0.82 8.47 -9.90
N LYS A 69 1.40 8.38 -8.69
CA LYS A 69 2.87 8.40 -8.52
C LYS A 69 3.52 7.22 -9.22
N ASP A 70 2.94 6.02 -9.05
CA ASP A 70 3.43 4.80 -9.70
C ASP A 70 3.26 4.87 -11.23
N ALA A 71 2.16 5.45 -11.71
CA ALA A 71 1.94 5.65 -13.16
C ALA A 71 2.94 6.65 -13.76
N ASN A 72 3.20 7.76 -13.07
CA ASN A 72 4.13 8.80 -13.53
C ASN A 72 5.61 8.38 -13.44
N ASN A 73 5.93 7.36 -12.65
CA ASN A 73 7.28 6.80 -12.56
C ASN A 73 7.59 5.77 -13.67
N LYS A 74 6.61 5.41 -14.51
CA LYS A 74 6.83 4.49 -15.64
C LYS A 74 7.37 5.24 -16.85
N THR A 75 8.57 4.88 -17.30
CA THR A 75 9.18 5.43 -18.51
C THR A 75 8.28 5.22 -19.73
N GLY A 76 8.08 6.28 -20.52
CA GLY A 76 7.27 6.25 -21.76
C GLY A 76 5.77 6.45 -21.58
N ALA A 77 5.26 6.59 -20.35
CA ALA A 77 3.85 6.91 -20.10
C ALA A 77 3.60 8.44 -20.10
N ALA A 78 2.43 8.87 -20.59
CA ALA A 78 2.00 10.25 -20.47
C ALA A 78 1.78 10.62 -18.99
N LYS A 79 2.32 11.76 -18.56
CA LYS A 79 2.18 12.24 -17.18
C LYS A 79 0.71 12.52 -16.88
N GLN A 80 0.18 11.84 -15.87
CA GLN A 80 -1.15 12.09 -15.35
C GLN A 80 -1.09 13.18 -14.29
N SER A 81 -1.89 14.24 -14.47
CA SER A 81 -2.04 15.34 -13.52
C SER A 81 -3.29 15.16 -12.67
N TRP A 82 -3.23 15.62 -11.42
CA TRP A 82 -4.39 15.69 -10.54
C TRP A 82 -4.23 16.90 -9.62
N GLU A 83 -5.29 17.67 -9.46
CA GLU A 83 -5.27 18.98 -8.78
C GLU A 83 -4.75 18.93 -7.32
N TYR A 84 -4.91 17.79 -6.64
CA TYR A 84 -4.41 17.61 -5.28
C TYR A 84 -3.07 16.87 -5.22
N PHE A 85 -2.48 16.51 -6.37
CA PHE A 85 -1.26 15.71 -6.43
C PHE A 85 -0.11 16.44 -5.74
N ASP A 86 0.16 17.69 -6.12
CA ASP A 86 1.29 18.44 -5.58
C ASP A 86 1.12 18.74 -4.08
N ILE A 87 -0.10 19.07 -3.67
CA ILE A 87 -0.45 19.31 -2.25
C ILE A 87 -0.18 18.04 -1.43
N ILE A 88 -0.67 16.90 -1.89
CA ILE A 88 -0.47 15.62 -1.19
C ILE A 88 0.99 15.19 -1.27
N ASN A 89 1.67 15.43 -2.39
CA ASN A 89 3.07 15.12 -2.59
C ASN A 89 3.92 15.90 -1.59
N GLU A 90 3.77 17.22 -1.48
CA GLU A 90 4.47 18.05 -0.50
C GLU A 90 4.27 17.53 0.94
N MET A 91 3.04 17.15 1.29
CA MET A 91 2.74 16.58 2.61
C MET A 91 3.36 15.18 2.84
N LEU A 92 3.69 14.45 1.78
CA LEU A 92 4.18 13.07 1.85
C LEU A 92 5.68 12.93 1.50
N MET A 93 6.30 13.89 0.82
CA MET A 93 7.67 13.82 0.30
C MET A 93 8.72 13.54 1.39
N ASN A 94 8.48 13.99 2.62
CA ASN A 94 9.39 13.79 3.74
C ASN A 94 9.17 12.45 4.47
N LYS A 95 8.45 11.48 3.87
CA LYS A 95 8.06 10.24 4.55
C LYS A 95 8.59 9.00 3.82
N PRO A 96 9.26 8.08 4.53
CA PRO A 96 9.76 6.82 3.94
C PRO A 96 8.63 5.87 3.51
N GLU A 97 7.38 6.13 3.92
CA GLU A 97 6.20 5.29 3.66
C GLU A 97 5.78 5.21 2.16
N ILE A 98 6.38 6.03 1.30
CA ILE A 98 6.04 6.11 -0.13
C ILE A 98 7.13 5.48 -1.00
N ALA A 99 8.34 5.30 -0.48
CA ALA A 99 9.37 4.53 -1.16
C ALA A 99 9.18 3.05 -0.79
N PRO A 100 9.20 2.11 -1.76
CA PRO A 100 9.28 0.70 -1.43
C PRO A 100 10.59 0.46 -0.69
N LEU A 101 10.56 -0.21 0.47
CA LEU A 101 11.76 -0.52 1.26
C LEU A 101 12.78 -1.37 0.48
N SER A 102 12.30 -2.13 -0.50
CA SER A 102 13.15 -2.88 -1.40
C SER A 102 12.52 -2.97 -2.77
N ILE A 103 13.37 -2.96 -3.80
CA ILE A 103 12.99 -3.14 -5.19
C ILE A 103 13.57 -4.48 -5.64
N ALA A 104 12.71 -5.41 -6.05
CA ALA A 104 13.13 -6.64 -6.71
C ALA A 104 13.04 -6.44 -8.22
N SER A 105 14.16 -6.64 -8.92
CA SER A 105 14.25 -6.53 -10.37
C SER A 105 14.89 -7.80 -10.94
N SER A 106 14.36 -8.30 -12.06
CA SER A 106 14.92 -9.48 -12.74
C SER A 106 16.33 -9.21 -13.29
N SER A 107 16.64 -7.97 -13.64
CA SER A 107 17.96 -7.57 -14.16
C SER A 107 18.93 -7.10 -13.08
N ARG A 108 18.42 -6.55 -11.97
CA ARG A 108 19.25 -5.90 -10.92
C ARG A 108 19.22 -6.62 -9.56
N GLY A 109 18.48 -7.72 -9.44
CA GLY A 109 18.34 -8.47 -8.20
C GLY A 109 17.51 -7.73 -7.14
N PHE A 110 17.68 -8.12 -5.88
CA PHE A 110 17.02 -7.49 -4.72
C PHE A 110 17.86 -6.32 -4.20
N GLN A 111 17.30 -5.11 -4.21
CA GLN A 111 17.96 -3.90 -3.74
C GLN A 111 17.20 -3.29 -2.56
N LEU A 112 17.92 -2.92 -1.49
CA LEU A 112 17.37 -2.17 -0.36
C LEU A 112 17.39 -0.67 -0.69
N ASN A 113 16.24 -0.01 -0.55
CA ASN A 113 16.10 1.43 -0.77
C ASN A 113 16.55 2.15 0.51
N GLN A 114 17.84 2.46 0.60
CA GLN A 114 18.37 3.26 1.71
C GLN A 114 17.86 4.69 1.57
N SER A 115 16.94 5.07 2.46
CA SER A 115 16.51 6.46 2.61
C SER A 115 17.56 7.16 3.48
N ASP A 116 18.64 7.64 2.87
CA ASP A 116 19.70 8.31 3.61
C ASP A 116 19.17 9.61 4.21
N SER A 117 18.98 9.57 5.53
CA SER A 117 18.87 10.77 6.35
C SER A 117 20.28 11.35 6.48
N ASN A 118 20.52 12.40 5.71
CA ASN A 118 21.67 13.31 5.70
C ASN A 118 22.61 13.24 6.93
N SER A 119 23.87 12.84 6.71
CA SER A 119 25.01 13.38 7.44
C SER A 119 26.24 13.38 6.52
N ASN A 120 26.66 14.58 6.14
CA ASN A 120 27.90 14.85 5.42
C ASN A 120 29.10 14.11 6.04
N LYS A 121 29.91 13.47 5.19
CA LYS A 121 31.37 13.54 5.21
C LYS A 121 31.93 13.05 3.88
N GLU A 122 32.80 13.88 3.30
CA GLU A 122 33.38 13.76 1.97
C GLU A 122 34.54 12.74 1.89
N MET A 123 34.78 12.36 0.63
CA MET A 123 36.07 12.15 -0.05
C MET A 123 36.80 10.81 0.08
N GLY A 124 36.99 10.21 -1.09
CA GLY A 124 37.82 9.04 -1.36
C GLY A 124 37.61 8.53 -2.78
N GLU A 125 38.17 9.24 -3.76
CA GLU A 125 38.23 8.85 -5.19
C GLU A 125 39.08 7.58 -5.39
N THR A 126 38.71 6.70 -6.33
CA THR A 126 39.56 6.33 -7.49
C THR A 126 38.83 5.40 -8.49
N SER A 127 38.51 5.97 -9.66
CA SER A 127 38.60 5.45 -11.05
C SER A 127 38.57 3.94 -11.37
N SER A 128 37.75 3.50 -12.34
CA SER A 128 38.11 3.53 -13.78
C SER A 128 37.13 2.73 -14.69
N SER A 129 36.69 3.40 -15.78
CA SER A 129 36.50 2.96 -17.19
C SER A 129 35.60 1.75 -17.51
N THR A 130 34.41 1.94 -18.13
CA THR A 130 34.08 2.11 -19.57
C THR A 130 34.47 0.94 -20.50
N ASN A 131 33.46 0.41 -21.20
CA ASN A 131 33.35 -0.04 -22.61
C ASN A 131 31.95 -0.70 -22.72
N GLY A 132 31.04 -0.45 -23.66
CA GLY A 132 31.14 0.01 -25.05
C GLY A 132 30.69 -1.13 -25.96
N GLU A 133 29.39 -1.10 -26.36
CA GLU A 133 28.73 -1.67 -27.58
C GLU A 133 28.94 -3.18 -27.88
N GLU A 134 28.01 -3.99 -28.40
CA GLU A 134 27.26 -3.88 -29.66
C GLU A 134 26.00 -4.79 -29.64
N ASN A 135 24.99 -4.35 -30.41
CA ASN A 135 23.86 -5.16 -30.87
C ASN A 135 24.32 -6.09 -31.99
N GLU A 136 23.84 -7.33 -32.02
CA GLU A 136 23.38 -7.94 -33.27
C GLU A 136 22.38 -9.09 -33.02
N ASN A 137 21.51 -9.22 -34.01
CA ASN A 137 20.20 -9.87 -34.04
C ASN A 137 20.32 -11.33 -34.50
N VAL A 138 19.73 -12.31 -33.80
CA VAL A 138 19.27 -13.56 -34.42
C VAL A 138 17.94 -14.01 -33.83
N GLU A 139 16.99 -14.20 -34.74
CA GLU A 139 15.59 -14.52 -34.59
C GLU A 139 15.33 -16.02 -34.33
N MET A 140 14.11 -16.26 -33.87
CA MET A 140 13.44 -17.47 -33.38
C MET A 140 13.63 -18.79 -34.19
N HIS A 141 13.68 -19.95 -33.51
CA HIS A 141 12.58 -20.94 -33.52
C HIS A 141 12.80 -22.16 -32.59
N ILE A 142 11.83 -22.32 -31.68
CA ILE A 142 11.09 -23.52 -31.21
C ILE A 142 11.71 -24.94 -31.27
N GLU A 143 11.57 -25.60 -30.11
CA GLU A 143 11.45 -27.04 -29.79
C GLU A 143 12.70 -27.91 -29.50
N SER A 144 12.90 -28.10 -28.19
CA SER A 144 12.95 -29.39 -27.49
C SER A 144 13.67 -30.57 -28.18
N THR A 145 14.86 -30.90 -27.69
CA THR A 145 15.22 -32.29 -27.35
C THR A 145 16.47 -32.34 -26.48
N THR A 146 16.25 -32.69 -25.20
CA THR A 146 17.03 -33.67 -24.43
C THR A 146 18.56 -33.61 -24.50
N SER A 147 19.16 -32.98 -23.48
CA SER A 147 20.30 -33.60 -22.78
C SER A 147 20.15 -33.33 -21.29
N ALA A 148 19.56 -34.32 -20.62
CA ALA A 148 19.38 -34.33 -19.18
C ALA A 148 20.75 -34.43 -18.50
N GLN A 149 21.31 -33.30 -18.08
CA GLN A 149 22.19 -33.31 -16.93
C GLN A 149 21.32 -33.20 -15.68
N ASN A 150 21.07 -34.36 -15.09
CA ASN A 150 20.39 -34.57 -13.81
C ASN A 150 21.11 -33.80 -12.69
N ARG A 151 20.87 -32.50 -12.57
CA ARG A 151 20.99 -31.82 -11.28
C ARG A 151 19.71 -32.14 -10.52
N THR A 152 19.81 -33.04 -9.55
CA THR A 152 18.79 -33.23 -8.53
C THR A 152 18.59 -31.90 -7.80
N ILE A 153 17.66 -31.08 -8.28
CA ILE A 153 17.07 -30.03 -7.46
C ILE A 153 16.31 -30.78 -6.38
N ARG A 154 16.97 -31.03 -5.25
CA ARG A 154 16.27 -31.30 -4.01
C ARG A 154 15.37 -30.10 -3.78
N LYS A 155 14.10 -30.19 -4.19
CA LYS A 155 13.05 -29.30 -3.69
C LYS A 155 13.14 -29.41 -2.18
N ARG A 156 13.71 -28.39 -1.53
CA ARG A 156 13.58 -28.25 -0.09
C ARG A 156 12.07 -28.32 0.17
N LYS A 157 11.62 -29.34 0.90
CA LYS A 157 10.26 -29.34 1.44
C LYS A 157 10.14 -28.00 2.16
N SER A 158 9.24 -27.15 1.68
CA SER A 158 8.93 -25.91 2.39
C SER A 158 8.37 -26.35 3.73
N GLN A 159 9.20 -26.34 4.77
CA GLN A 159 8.68 -26.37 6.12
C GLN A 159 7.88 -25.08 6.25
N THR A 160 6.56 -25.23 6.24
CA THR A 160 5.64 -24.20 6.69
C THR A 160 6.11 -23.82 8.10
N PRO A 161 6.50 -22.55 8.33
CA PRO A 161 6.87 -22.13 9.67
C PRO A 161 5.70 -22.39 10.62
N THR A 162 5.98 -22.85 11.83
CA THR A 162 4.96 -23.17 12.85
C THR A 162 3.97 -22.01 13.07
N TRP A 163 4.44 -20.76 13.05
CA TRP A 163 3.57 -19.59 13.18
C TRP A 163 2.55 -19.44 12.03
N VAL A 164 2.86 -19.92 10.83
CA VAL A 164 1.93 -19.90 9.69
C VAL A 164 0.80 -20.91 9.92
N GLU A 165 1.14 -22.09 10.43
CA GLU A 165 0.18 -23.14 10.76
C GLU A 165 -0.73 -22.69 11.92
N ASP A 166 -0.16 -22.09 12.96
CA ASP A 166 -0.91 -21.53 14.09
C ASP A 166 -1.91 -20.45 13.64
N LEU A 167 -1.52 -19.59 12.71
CA LEU A 167 -2.37 -18.54 12.18
C LEU A 167 -3.51 -19.10 11.32
N ILE A 168 -3.23 -20.14 10.52
CA ILE A 168 -4.26 -20.87 9.74
C ILE A 168 -5.23 -21.56 10.70
N ALA A 169 -4.74 -22.25 11.73
CA ALA A 169 -5.55 -22.92 12.73
C ALA A 169 -6.40 -21.93 13.54
N GLN A 170 -5.84 -20.80 13.95
CA GLN A 170 -6.57 -19.75 14.67
C GLN A 170 -7.69 -19.18 13.80
N ARG A 171 -7.42 -18.90 12.52
CA ARG A 171 -8.41 -18.41 11.56
C ARG A 171 -9.53 -19.44 11.35
N GLN A 172 -9.17 -20.70 11.17
CA GLN A 172 -10.13 -21.80 10.98
C GLN A 172 -11.01 -21.97 12.22
N GLY A 173 -10.43 -21.95 13.42
CA GLY A 173 -11.18 -22.03 14.68
C GLY A 173 -12.12 -20.85 14.91
N HIS A 174 -11.72 -19.62 14.55
CA HIS A 174 -12.64 -18.48 14.56
C HIS A 174 -13.78 -18.64 13.55
N HIS A 175 -13.48 -19.11 12.33
CA HIS A 175 -14.49 -19.36 11.30
C HIS A 175 -15.50 -20.41 11.75
N GLU A 176 -15.02 -21.53 12.32
CA GLU A 176 -15.85 -22.63 12.79
C GLU A 176 -16.73 -22.24 13.98
N ARG A 177 -16.22 -21.50 14.97
CA ARG A 177 -17.03 -20.96 16.06
C ARG A 177 -18.14 -20.04 15.56
N ASN A 178 -17.82 -19.17 14.59
CA ASN A 178 -18.82 -18.29 13.98
C ASN A 178 -19.88 -19.08 13.22
N TYR A 179 -19.50 -20.13 12.49
CA TYR A 179 -20.42 -21.00 11.78
C TYR A 179 -21.31 -21.79 12.74
N ALA A 180 -20.75 -22.39 13.79
CA ALA A 180 -21.50 -23.12 14.81
C ALA A 180 -22.54 -22.25 15.52
N GLN A 181 -22.22 -20.99 15.79
CA GLN A 181 -23.18 -20.03 16.35
C GLN A 181 -24.34 -19.75 15.38
N ARG A 182 -24.06 -19.62 14.08
CA ARG A 182 -25.08 -19.41 13.04
C ARG A 182 -25.96 -20.64 12.85
N GLU A 183 -25.38 -21.82 12.76
CA GLU A 183 -26.11 -23.09 12.65
C GLU A 183 -27.02 -23.31 13.87
N ARG A 184 -26.51 -23.07 15.09
CA ARG A 184 -27.32 -23.13 16.31
C ARG A 184 -28.51 -22.18 16.27
N LEU A 185 -28.32 -20.98 15.76
CA LEU A 185 -29.40 -20.00 15.60
C LEU A 185 -30.43 -20.45 14.57
N LEU A 186 -29.98 -20.99 13.42
CA LEU A 186 -30.87 -21.52 12.38
C LEU A 186 -31.74 -22.67 12.89
N LEU A 187 -31.16 -23.64 13.61
CA LEU A 187 -31.91 -24.74 14.21
C LEU A 187 -32.96 -24.26 15.22
N LEU A 188 -32.64 -23.22 15.99
CA LEU A 188 -33.55 -22.65 16.97
C LEU A 188 -34.73 -21.95 16.29
N LEU A 189 -34.48 -21.26 15.17
CA LEU A 189 -35.51 -20.65 14.32
C LEU A 189 -36.40 -21.71 13.65
N GLU A 190 -35.80 -22.76 13.09
CA GLU A 190 -36.55 -23.87 12.49
C GLU A 190 -37.49 -24.52 13.50
N LYS A 191 -37.02 -24.77 14.72
CA LYS A 191 -37.84 -25.31 15.81
C LYS A 191 -38.98 -24.36 16.23
N TYR A 192 -38.80 -23.05 16.09
CA TYR A 192 -39.83 -22.06 16.39
C TYR A 192 -40.87 -21.95 15.28
N ILE A 193 -40.45 -22.06 14.02
CA ILE A 193 -41.34 -22.02 12.85
C ILE A 193 -42.18 -23.31 12.74
N ASN A 194 -41.63 -24.45 13.14
CA ASN A 194 -42.31 -25.75 13.10
C ASN A 194 -43.17 -26.03 14.36
N LYS A 195 -43.43 -25.02 15.18
CA LYS A 195 -44.37 -25.04 16.31
C LYS A 195 -45.63 -24.27 15.96
#